data_AF-A0A7S3CJI1-F1
#
_entry.id   AF-A0A7S3CJI1-F1
#
_cell.length_a   1.000
_cell.length_b   1.000
_cell.length_c   1.000
_cell.angle_alpha   90.00
_cell.angle_beta   90.00
_cell.angle_gamma   90.00
#
_symmetry.space_group_name_H-M   'P 1'
#
loop_
_entity.id
_entity.type
_entity.pdbx_description
1 polymer ?
#
loop_
_entity_poly.entity_id
_entity_poly.type
_entity_poly.pdbx_seq_one_letter_code
_entity_poly.pdbx_strand_id
1 'polypeptide(L)'
;MHLKKIVHRDIKPENILIESLEDLQIKLTDFGFATYFSEESKLEEVLGSPLYMPPEIVRQQEYSSKVDIWSAGVVAYVLLAGKPPFYGKTKKEVYDSIKNTRANMSTGDWQGISDEAKHFINLCLVKNPAERKSAQELLEHPWLDNLKLRRLSKDTSQNKQLVHVAQNMEQFSMATSFQKSIISILSGLMVQREELRDLKEAFQIIDFNQDGTLSLYELKDGLRKVSTFELLQCEGEECYNEIMERCDLDGDGKIDFNEFIQAAIDHRALLNKQNIDIIFNLLDLNQDGCISFQELTKTFCPKDQVVEGAPAKCENFVKEIMREVDKDKDNLI
;
A
#
# COMPACT_ATOMS: atom_id res chain seq x y z
N MET A 1 -3.15 12.83 3.66
CA MET A 1 -3.27 13.98 4.60
C MET A 1 -4.22 15.05 4.08
N HIS A 2 -3.97 15.65 2.90
CA HIS A 2 -4.82 16.73 2.35
C HIS A 2 -6.30 16.34 2.13
N LEU A 3 -6.58 15.10 1.74
CA LEU A 3 -7.96 14.57 1.63
C LEU A 3 -8.72 14.57 2.97
N LYS A 4 -7.99 14.44 4.09
CA LYS A 4 -8.55 14.55 5.45
C LYS A 4 -8.59 16.00 5.95
N LYS A 5 -8.43 16.97 5.06
CA LYS A 5 -8.42 18.42 5.33
C LYS A 5 -7.36 18.85 6.36
N ILE A 6 -6.22 18.16 6.40
CA ILE A 6 -5.05 18.48 7.23
C ILE A 6 -3.91 19.00 6.34
N VAL A 7 -3.24 20.07 6.77
CA VAL A 7 -2.01 20.63 6.15
C VAL A 7 -0.87 20.62 7.16
N HIS A 8 0.35 20.24 6.75
CA HIS A 8 1.49 20.06 7.67
C HIS A 8 2.29 21.35 7.90
N ARG A 9 2.51 22.14 6.84
CA ARG A 9 3.18 23.46 6.86
C ARG A 9 4.68 23.48 7.21
N ASP A 10 5.32 22.32 7.39
CA ASP A 10 6.76 22.22 7.68
C ASP A 10 7.37 20.91 7.17
N ILE A 11 7.02 20.54 5.94
CA ILE A 11 7.66 19.41 5.24
C ILE A 11 9.10 19.80 4.91
N LYS A 12 10.06 19.03 5.43
CA LYS A 12 11.50 19.21 5.26
C LYS A 12 12.22 17.88 5.59
N PRO A 13 13.47 17.69 5.17
CA PRO A 13 14.19 16.44 5.41
C PRO A 13 14.27 16.05 6.90
N GLU A 14 14.39 17.03 7.79
CA GLU A 14 14.46 16.80 9.24
C GLU A 14 13.16 16.20 9.81
N ASN A 15 12.03 16.39 9.12
CA ASN A 15 10.71 15.87 9.51
C ASN A 15 10.32 14.61 8.71
N ILE A 16 11.24 14.03 7.94
CA ILE A 16 11.04 12.77 7.20
C ILE A 16 12.01 11.74 7.78
N LEU A 17 11.48 10.81 8.57
CA LEU A 17 12.25 9.75 9.20
C LEU A 17 12.25 8.51 8.33
N ILE A 18 13.33 7.73 8.38
CA ILE A 18 13.43 6.42 7.77
C ILE A 18 13.17 5.39 8.87
N GLU A 19 12.26 4.44 8.64
CA GLU A 19 11.87 3.43 9.63
C GLU A 19 13.03 2.50 9.98
N SER A 20 13.75 2.00 8.97
CA SER A 20 15.02 1.30 9.19
C SER A 20 15.96 1.49 7.99
N LEU A 21 17.25 1.20 8.17
CA LEU A 21 18.21 1.29 7.05
C LEU A 21 18.07 0.11 6.06
N GLU A 22 17.44 -0.96 6.50
CA GLU A 22 17.07 -2.13 5.70
C GLU A 22 15.74 -1.87 4.98
N ASP A 23 14.87 -1.10 5.63
CA ASP A 23 13.49 -0.78 5.28
C ASP A 23 13.38 0.72 4.97
N LEU A 24 13.70 1.11 3.72
CA LEU A 24 13.70 2.51 3.29
C LEU A 24 12.28 3.14 3.22
N GLN A 25 11.34 2.66 4.02
CA GLN A 25 10.05 3.26 4.29
C GLN A 25 10.26 4.57 5.06
N ILE A 26 9.54 5.60 4.60
CA ILE A 26 9.63 6.93 5.19
C ILE A 26 8.36 7.28 5.94
N LYS A 27 8.53 7.96 7.08
CA LYS A 27 7.44 8.46 7.90
C LYS A 27 7.59 9.97 8.08
N LEU A 28 6.50 10.69 7.79
CA LEU A 28 6.41 12.11 8.08
C LEU A 28 6.14 12.31 9.58
N THR A 29 6.90 13.17 10.23
CA THR A 29 6.82 13.46 11.68
C THR A 29 6.66 14.96 11.94
N ASP A 30 6.52 15.32 13.21
CA ASP A 30 6.42 16.70 13.71
C ASP A 30 5.24 17.51 13.15
N PHE A 31 4.05 17.13 13.61
CA PHE A 31 2.79 17.82 13.32
C PHE A 31 2.59 19.09 14.18
N GLY A 32 3.63 19.64 14.81
CA GLY A 32 3.54 20.81 15.69
C GLY A 32 3.03 22.07 14.99
N PHE A 33 3.22 22.18 13.67
CA PHE A 33 2.66 23.22 12.83
C PHE A 33 1.46 22.76 11.99
N ALA A 34 1.03 21.51 12.10
CA ALA A 34 -0.10 21.02 11.32
C ALA A 34 -1.42 21.63 11.82
N THR A 35 -2.37 21.83 10.90
CA THR A 35 -3.72 22.30 11.25
C THR A 35 -4.75 21.82 10.23
N TYR A 36 -6.02 22.00 10.57
CA TYR A 36 -7.12 21.79 9.63
C TYR A 36 -7.28 23.01 8.72
N PHE A 37 -7.63 22.78 7.46
CA PHE A 37 -7.96 23.83 6.50
C PHE A 37 -9.32 23.55 5.88
N SER A 38 -10.04 24.60 5.46
CA SER A 38 -11.23 24.45 4.63
C SER A 38 -11.07 25.26 3.33
N GLU A 39 -12.03 25.12 2.43
CA GLU A 39 -12.07 25.96 1.21
C GLU A 39 -12.51 27.39 1.51
N GLU A 40 -13.16 27.60 2.67
CA GLU A 40 -13.73 28.85 3.14
C GLU A 40 -12.80 29.59 4.11
N SER A 41 -11.92 28.87 4.81
CA SER A 41 -10.93 29.42 5.73
C SER A 41 -9.51 29.19 5.20
N LYS A 42 -8.85 30.30 4.86
CA LYS A 42 -7.44 30.28 4.49
C LYS A 42 -6.58 30.69 5.69
N LEU A 43 -5.33 30.25 5.65
CA LEU A 43 -4.35 30.45 6.71
C LEU A 43 -3.45 31.64 6.37
N GLU A 44 -3.03 32.41 7.38
CA GLU A 44 -2.20 33.61 7.19
C GLU A 44 -0.86 33.57 7.96
N GLU A 45 -0.70 32.59 8.86
CA GLU A 45 0.47 32.49 9.73
C GLU A 45 1.75 32.21 8.95
N VAL A 46 2.82 32.97 9.23
CA VAL A 46 4.16 32.76 8.68
C VAL A 46 4.89 31.69 9.50
N LEU A 47 4.66 30.42 9.16
CA LEU A 47 5.25 29.26 9.84
C LEU A 47 6.11 28.42 8.88
N GLY A 48 7.00 27.63 9.48
CA GLY A 48 7.87 26.69 8.78
C GLY A 48 9.29 27.19 8.54
N SER A 49 10.08 26.33 7.90
CA SER A 49 11.52 26.53 7.72
C SER A 49 11.83 27.37 6.46
N PRO A 50 12.60 28.48 6.53
CA PRO A 50 12.71 29.47 5.46
C PRO A 50 13.09 28.95 4.07
N LEU A 51 13.93 27.91 3.97
CA LEU A 51 14.36 27.34 2.68
C LEU A 51 13.26 26.54 1.97
N TYR A 52 12.28 26.03 2.72
CA TYR A 52 11.18 25.20 2.23
C TYR A 52 9.87 25.97 2.12
N MET A 53 9.85 27.23 2.57
CA MET A 53 8.65 28.05 2.61
C MET A 53 8.23 28.49 1.19
N PRO A 54 6.93 28.42 0.86
CA PRO A 54 6.43 28.82 -0.45
C PRO A 54 6.28 30.35 -0.59
N PRO A 55 6.20 30.86 -1.83
CA PRO A 55 6.14 32.30 -2.09
C PRO A 55 4.94 33.01 -1.44
N GLU A 56 3.79 32.37 -1.36
CA GLU A 56 2.58 32.92 -0.73
C GLU A 56 2.77 33.17 0.78
N ILE A 57 3.42 32.25 1.51
CA ILE A 57 3.74 32.45 2.93
C ILE A 57 4.78 33.57 3.09
N VAL A 58 5.82 33.59 2.24
CA VAL A 58 6.84 34.66 2.26
C VAL A 58 6.26 36.04 1.95
N ARG A 59 5.19 36.09 1.14
CA ARG A 59 4.45 37.32 0.83
C ARG A 59 3.38 37.67 1.86
N GLN A 60 3.21 36.88 2.91
CA GLN A 60 2.16 37.04 3.92
C GLN A 60 0.76 37.05 3.29
N GLN A 61 0.57 36.19 2.30
CA GLN A 61 -0.71 35.98 1.64
C GLN A 61 -1.42 34.78 2.27
N GLU A 62 -2.74 34.79 2.17
CA GLU A 62 -3.58 33.65 2.51
C GLU A 62 -3.18 32.39 1.72
N TYR A 63 -3.16 31.24 2.38
CA TYR A 63 -2.79 29.96 1.76
C TYR A 63 -3.66 28.79 2.23
N SER A 64 -3.49 27.65 1.56
CA SER A 64 -4.16 26.37 1.82
C SER A 64 -3.15 25.21 1.70
N SER A 65 -3.59 23.99 1.41
CA SER A 65 -2.76 22.78 1.39
C SER A 65 -1.61 22.77 0.38
N LYS A 66 -1.67 23.59 -0.69
CA LYS A 66 -0.64 23.65 -1.74
C LYS A 66 0.74 24.09 -1.24
N VAL A 67 0.84 24.62 -0.03
CA VAL A 67 2.13 24.95 0.62
C VAL A 67 3.00 23.72 0.83
N ASP A 68 2.39 22.59 1.21
CA ASP A 68 3.10 21.32 1.41
C ASP A 68 3.68 20.78 0.10
N ILE A 69 3.01 21.03 -1.03
CA ILE A 69 3.47 20.61 -2.37
C ILE A 69 4.74 21.33 -2.77
N TRP A 70 4.82 22.64 -2.49
CA TRP A 70 6.03 23.41 -2.71
C TRP A 70 7.18 22.85 -1.86
N SER A 71 6.94 22.67 -0.56
CA SER A 71 7.94 22.14 0.36
C SER A 71 8.45 20.77 -0.08
N ALA A 72 7.56 19.86 -0.50
CA ALA A 72 7.93 18.56 -1.07
C ALA A 72 8.76 18.69 -2.37
N GLY A 73 8.43 19.65 -3.24
CA GLY A 73 9.23 19.97 -4.43
C GLY A 73 10.63 20.48 -4.09
N VAL A 74 10.78 21.29 -3.05
CA VAL A 74 12.09 21.73 -2.54
C VAL A 74 12.89 20.55 -2.00
N VAL A 75 12.26 19.66 -1.23
CA VAL A 75 12.90 18.42 -0.74
C VAL A 75 13.38 17.56 -1.91
N ALA A 76 12.54 17.31 -2.92
CA ALA A 76 12.92 16.54 -4.10
C ALA A 76 14.10 17.17 -4.85
N TYR A 77 14.10 18.49 -5.02
CA TYR A 77 15.22 19.22 -5.62
C TYR A 77 16.51 19.01 -4.81
N VAL A 78 16.45 19.14 -3.48
CA VAL A 78 17.62 18.97 -2.59
C VAL A 78 18.16 17.53 -2.65
N LEU A 79 17.29 16.52 -2.66
CA LEU A 79 17.69 15.11 -2.74
C LEU A 79 18.43 14.80 -4.06
N LEU A 80 18.03 15.46 -5.15
CA LEU A 80 18.58 15.23 -6.49
C LEU A 80 19.84 16.05 -6.79
N ALA A 81 19.90 17.30 -6.34
CA ALA A 81 21.00 18.22 -6.64
C ALA A 81 21.96 18.46 -5.47
N GLY A 82 21.64 17.96 -4.27
CA GLY A 82 22.43 18.15 -3.04
C GLY A 82 22.40 19.56 -2.46
N LYS A 83 21.61 20.49 -3.03
CA LYS A 83 21.53 21.90 -2.62
C LYS A 83 20.12 22.47 -2.84
N PRO A 84 19.71 23.51 -2.09
CA PRO A 84 18.37 24.09 -2.24
C PRO A 84 18.23 24.88 -3.56
N PRO A 85 17.02 24.93 -4.14
CA PRO A 85 16.73 25.68 -5.37
C PRO A 85 16.75 27.20 -5.17
N PHE A 86 16.49 27.65 -3.94
CA PHE A 86 16.47 29.06 -3.54
C PHE A 86 17.44 29.23 -2.38
N TYR A 87 18.42 30.13 -2.53
CA TYR A 87 19.50 30.30 -1.58
C TYR A 87 19.86 31.78 -1.44
N GLY A 88 20.36 32.14 -0.25
CA GLY A 88 20.86 33.47 0.09
C GLY A 88 21.64 33.39 1.39
N LYS A 89 22.54 34.36 1.61
CA LYS A 89 23.33 34.46 2.85
C LYS A 89 22.49 34.94 4.03
N THR A 90 21.38 35.61 3.74
CA THR A 90 20.44 36.14 4.74
C THR A 90 19.03 35.62 4.47
N LYS A 91 18.17 35.60 5.51
CA LYS A 91 16.75 35.26 5.34
C LYS A 91 16.07 36.12 4.27
N LYS A 92 16.43 37.41 4.22
CA LYS A 92 15.91 38.35 3.21
C LYS A 92 16.30 37.92 1.80
N GLU A 93 17.55 37.56 1.57
CA GLU A 93 18.01 37.07 0.26
C GLU A 93 17.33 35.76 -0.15
N VAL A 94 17.13 34.83 0.80
CA VAL A 94 16.37 33.59 0.55
C VAL A 94 14.94 33.91 0.13
N TYR A 95 14.26 34.80 0.86
CA TYR A 95 12.90 35.24 0.53
C TYR A 95 12.83 35.95 -0.83
N ASP A 96 13.81 36.79 -1.15
CA ASP A 96 13.89 37.46 -2.45
C ASP A 96 14.12 36.45 -3.59
N SER A 97 14.94 35.41 -3.37
CA SER A 97 15.10 34.30 -4.32
C SER A 97 13.77 33.55 -4.51
N ILE A 98 13.11 33.12 -3.42
CA ILE A 98 11.80 32.43 -3.47
C ILE A 98 10.77 33.25 -4.26
N LYS A 99 10.71 34.57 -4.04
CA LYS A 99 9.76 35.47 -4.72
C LYS A 99 10.09 35.70 -6.19
N ASN A 100 11.37 35.84 -6.55
CA ASN A 100 11.75 36.45 -7.84
C ASN A 100 12.49 35.51 -8.80
N THR A 101 13.09 34.41 -8.34
CA THR A 101 13.85 33.49 -9.21
C THR A 101 13.05 32.22 -9.52
N ARG A 102 13.38 31.53 -10.61
CA ARG A 102 12.90 30.16 -10.86
C ARG A 102 13.94 29.17 -10.36
N ALA A 103 13.51 27.95 -10.01
CA ALA A 103 14.43 26.86 -9.71
C ALA A 103 15.30 26.59 -10.95
N ASN A 104 16.62 26.63 -10.79
CA ASN A 104 17.54 26.37 -11.89
C ASN A 104 17.90 24.89 -11.93
N MET A 105 17.53 24.20 -13.01
CA MET A 105 17.83 22.78 -13.23
C MET A 105 18.72 22.56 -14.47
N SER A 106 19.47 23.60 -14.87
CA SER A 106 20.36 23.60 -16.03
C SER A 106 21.85 23.54 -15.63
N THR A 107 22.17 23.44 -14.33
CA THR A 107 23.56 23.37 -13.84
C THR A 107 24.15 21.97 -14.03
N GLY A 108 25.47 21.85 -13.87
CA GLY A 108 26.18 20.57 -13.97
C GLY A 108 25.61 19.47 -13.05
N ASP A 109 25.08 19.85 -11.89
CA ASP A 109 24.47 18.91 -10.92
C ASP A 109 23.21 18.21 -11.46
N TRP A 110 22.60 18.77 -12.52
CA TRP A 110 21.42 18.21 -13.18
C TRP A 110 21.76 17.38 -14.42
N GLN A 111 23.04 17.19 -14.72
CA GLN A 111 23.49 16.27 -15.76
C GLN A 111 23.19 14.83 -15.34
N GLY A 112 22.49 14.08 -16.19
CA GLY A 112 22.09 12.70 -15.92
C GLY A 112 20.78 12.54 -15.15
N ILE A 113 20.18 13.63 -14.66
CA ILE A 113 18.84 13.63 -14.07
C ILE A 113 17.80 13.66 -15.20
N SER A 114 16.80 12.77 -15.12
CA SER A 114 15.80 12.62 -16.17
C SER A 114 14.91 13.86 -16.33
N ASP A 115 14.38 14.07 -17.53
CA ASP A 115 13.54 15.23 -17.81
C ASP A 115 12.17 15.11 -17.14
N GLU A 116 11.68 13.90 -16.89
CA GLU A 116 10.47 13.65 -16.09
C GLU A 116 10.67 14.11 -14.64
N ALA A 117 11.85 13.90 -14.05
CA ALA A 117 12.15 14.38 -12.70
C ALA A 117 12.11 15.91 -12.63
N LYS A 118 12.74 16.57 -13.62
CA LYS A 118 12.74 18.03 -13.74
C LYS A 118 11.32 18.56 -13.96
N HIS A 119 10.53 17.87 -14.79
CA HIS A 119 9.14 18.23 -15.04
C HIS A 119 8.29 18.13 -13.76
N PHE A 120 8.41 17.04 -13.01
CA PHE A 120 7.76 16.87 -11.71
C PHE A 120 8.07 18.03 -10.75
N ILE A 121 9.34 18.39 -10.60
CA ILE A 121 9.77 19.48 -9.72
C ILE A 121 9.22 20.83 -10.19
N ASN A 122 9.19 21.08 -11.51
CA ASN A 122 8.59 22.30 -12.05
C ASN A 122 7.10 22.41 -11.73
N LEU A 123 6.35 21.29 -11.71
CA LEU A 123 4.94 21.27 -11.32
C LEU A 123 4.73 21.53 -9.83
N CYS A 124 5.68 21.11 -8.97
CA CYS A 124 5.68 21.42 -7.54
C CYS A 124 6.04 22.89 -7.25
N LEU A 125 7.02 23.44 -7.96
CA LEU A 125 7.61 24.77 -7.71
C LEU A 125 6.95 25.89 -8.52
N VAL A 126 5.66 25.74 -8.86
CA VAL A 126 4.84 26.80 -9.45
C VAL A 126 4.54 27.86 -8.39
N LYS A 127 4.85 29.13 -8.70
CA LYS A 127 4.69 30.24 -7.75
C LYS A 127 3.24 30.61 -7.47
N ASN A 128 2.36 30.46 -8.46
CA ASN A 128 0.93 30.67 -8.29
C ASN A 128 0.31 29.39 -7.69
N PRO A 129 -0.21 29.41 -6.46
CA PRO A 129 -0.77 28.21 -5.82
C PRO A 129 -1.98 27.63 -6.55
N ALA A 130 -2.72 28.45 -7.30
CA ALA A 130 -3.86 28.01 -8.10
C ALA A 130 -3.43 27.13 -9.29
N GLU A 131 -2.24 27.39 -9.86
CA GLU A 131 -1.65 26.61 -10.96
C GLU A 131 -0.77 25.47 -10.47
N ARG A 132 -0.33 25.52 -9.20
CA ARG A 132 0.47 24.46 -8.57
C ARG A 132 -0.37 23.19 -8.46
N LYS A 133 0.18 22.06 -8.90
CA LYS A 133 -0.52 20.76 -8.86
C LYS A 133 -0.80 20.30 -7.43
N SER A 134 -1.86 19.50 -7.26
CA SER A 134 -2.18 18.84 -5.99
C SER A 134 -1.31 17.60 -5.77
N ALA A 135 -1.30 17.08 -4.53
CA ALA A 135 -0.60 15.82 -4.22
C ALA A 135 -1.12 14.66 -5.08
N GLN A 136 -2.45 14.58 -5.27
CA GLN A 136 -3.08 13.52 -6.05
C GLN A 136 -2.64 13.56 -7.51
N GLU A 137 -2.73 14.72 -8.16
CA GLU A 137 -2.27 14.88 -9.55
C GLU A 137 -0.78 14.59 -9.73
N LEU A 138 0.05 14.84 -8.71
CA LEU A 138 1.48 14.58 -8.75
C LEU A 138 1.82 13.10 -8.52
N LEU A 139 1.01 12.36 -7.76
CA LEU A 139 1.22 10.93 -7.53
C LEU A 139 1.06 10.10 -8.82
N GLU A 140 0.28 10.60 -9.77
CA GLU A 140 0.07 10.01 -11.11
C GLU A 140 1.13 10.47 -12.13
N HIS A 141 2.14 11.22 -11.70
CA HIS A 141 3.14 11.73 -12.62
C HIS A 141 4.10 10.62 -13.11
N PRO A 142 4.41 10.52 -14.42
CA PRO A 142 5.23 9.43 -14.98
C PRO A 142 6.59 9.21 -14.32
N TRP A 143 7.17 10.26 -13.75
CA TRP A 143 8.42 10.15 -12.99
C TRP A 143 8.30 9.19 -11.80
N LEU A 144 7.19 9.23 -11.07
CA LEU A 144 6.96 8.37 -9.91
C LEU A 144 6.54 6.95 -10.33
N ASP A 145 5.72 6.80 -11.37
CA ASP A 145 5.32 5.49 -11.87
C ASP A 145 6.51 4.68 -12.41
N ASN A 146 7.40 5.33 -13.16
CA ASN A 146 8.63 4.69 -13.65
C ASN A 146 9.57 4.26 -12.50
N LEU A 147 9.56 4.97 -11.37
CA LEU A 147 10.34 4.60 -10.19
C LEU A 147 9.74 3.38 -9.47
N LYS A 148 8.41 3.29 -9.36
CA LYS A 148 7.72 2.10 -8.83
C LYS A 148 8.08 0.86 -9.66
N LEU A 149 7.98 0.95 -10.99
CA LEU A 149 8.33 -0.14 -11.92
C LEU A 149 9.83 -0.50 -11.89
N ARG A 150 10.72 0.48 -11.69
CA ARG A 150 12.17 0.24 -11.59
C ARG A 150 12.60 -0.42 -10.29
N ARG A 151 11.92 -0.12 -9.17
CA ARG A 151 12.13 -0.84 -7.90
C ARG A 151 11.76 -2.31 -8.08
N LEU A 152 10.58 -2.58 -8.67
CA LEU A 152 10.13 -3.93 -8.98
C LEU A 152 11.14 -4.72 -9.83
N SER A 153 11.63 -4.13 -10.93
CA SER A 153 12.54 -4.81 -11.87
C SER A 153 13.97 -5.04 -11.36
N LYS A 154 14.50 -4.15 -10.51
CA LYS A 154 15.80 -4.38 -9.85
C LYS A 154 15.70 -5.41 -8.74
N ASP A 155 14.57 -5.45 -8.03
CA ASP A 155 14.31 -6.49 -7.04
C ASP A 155 13.87 -7.81 -7.68
N THR A 156 13.40 -7.89 -8.93
CA THR A 156 12.98 -9.19 -9.53
C THR A 156 14.11 -10.22 -9.62
N SER A 157 15.38 -9.78 -9.60
CA SER A 157 16.53 -10.69 -9.54
C SER A 157 16.69 -11.36 -8.15
N GLN A 158 16.05 -10.83 -7.10
CA GLN A 158 16.06 -11.35 -5.73
C GLN A 158 14.65 -11.68 -5.18
N ASN A 159 13.59 -11.09 -5.72
CA ASN A 159 12.23 -11.15 -5.18
C ASN A 159 11.43 -12.25 -5.90
N LYS A 160 11.74 -13.49 -5.53
CA LYS A 160 11.03 -14.70 -6.00
C LYS A 160 9.53 -14.64 -5.69
N GLN A 161 9.11 -13.91 -4.66
CA GLN A 161 7.73 -13.96 -4.15
C GLN A 161 6.71 -13.28 -5.09
N LEU A 162 7.04 -12.13 -5.71
CA LEU A 162 6.13 -11.42 -6.61
C LEU A 162 5.83 -12.21 -7.89
N VAL A 163 6.83 -12.97 -8.38
CA VAL A 163 6.68 -13.88 -9.52
C VAL A 163 5.72 -15.03 -9.19
N HIS A 164 5.61 -15.39 -7.91
CA HIS A 164 4.72 -16.46 -7.45
C HIS A 164 3.32 -15.97 -7.06
N VAL A 165 3.05 -14.66 -6.93
CA VAL A 165 1.72 -14.15 -6.54
C VAL A 165 0.62 -14.70 -7.43
N ALA A 166 0.77 -14.59 -8.76
CA ALA A 166 -0.24 -15.12 -9.69
C ALA A 166 -0.41 -16.65 -9.58
N GLN A 167 0.69 -17.39 -9.40
CA GLN A 167 0.66 -18.84 -9.24
C GLN A 167 0.05 -19.27 -7.89
N ASN A 168 0.31 -18.51 -6.84
CA ASN A 168 -0.25 -18.71 -5.51
C ASN A 168 -1.74 -18.43 -5.54
N MET A 169 -2.17 -17.34 -6.18
CA MET A 169 -3.60 -17.02 -6.35
C MET A 169 -4.32 -18.11 -7.16
N GLU A 170 -3.69 -18.64 -8.21
CA GLU A 170 -4.23 -19.77 -8.96
C GLU A 170 -4.34 -21.04 -8.10
N GLN A 171 -3.29 -21.40 -7.35
CA GLN A 171 -3.31 -22.55 -6.43
C GLN A 171 -4.33 -22.39 -5.30
N PHE A 172 -4.45 -21.17 -4.73
CA PHE A 172 -5.46 -20.83 -3.74
C PHE A 172 -6.86 -21.01 -4.29
N SER A 173 -7.08 -20.60 -5.53
CA SER A 173 -8.35 -20.75 -6.22
C SER A 173 -8.80 -22.23 -6.22
N MET A 174 -7.84 -23.16 -6.40
CA MET A 174 -8.07 -24.60 -6.43
C MET A 174 -8.11 -25.28 -5.03
N ALA A 175 -7.87 -24.55 -3.94
CA ALA A 175 -7.83 -25.13 -2.59
C ALA A 175 -9.24 -25.48 -2.07
N THR A 176 -9.30 -26.51 -1.22
CA THR A 176 -10.54 -26.94 -0.53
C THR A 176 -11.04 -25.88 0.46
N SER A 177 -12.31 -25.95 0.83
CA SER A 177 -12.91 -25.01 1.79
C SER A 177 -12.17 -25.04 3.14
N PHE A 178 -11.78 -26.23 3.62
CA PHE A 178 -10.96 -26.37 4.82
C PHE A 178 -9.57 -25.73 4.68
N GLN A 179 -8.87 -25.98 3.57
CA GLN A 179 -7.54 -25.39 3.35
C GLN A 179 -7.60 -23.86 3.32
N LYS A 180 -8.62 -23.28 2.66
CA LYS A 180 -8.84 -21.83 2.64
C LYS A 180 -9.06 -21.28 4.04
N SER A 181 -9.83 -21.96 4.89
CA SER A 181 -10.01 -21.57 6.29
C SER A 181 -8.71 -21.60 7.09
N ILE A 182 -7.89 -22.65 6.93
CA ILE A 182 -6.60 -22.73 7.62
C ILE A 182 -5.65 -21.61 7.16
N ILE A 183 -5.58 -21.36 5.85
CA ILE A 183 -4.79 -20.27 5.28
C ILE A 183 -5.28 -18.92 5.82
N SER A 184 -6.59 -18.70 5.92
CA SER A 184 -7.18 -17.48 6.45
C SER A 184 -6.80 -17.21 7.91
N ILE A 185 -6.87 -18.24 8.76
CA ILE A 185 -6.43 -18.12 10.17
C ILE A 185 -4.93 -17.82 10.22
N LEU A 186 -4.11 -18.60 9.51
CA LEU A 186 -2.66 -18.43 9.51
C LEU A 186 -2.24 -17.07 8.96
N SER A 187 -2.82 -16.62 7.85
CA SER A 187 -2.56 -15.29 7.30
C SER A 187 -2.93 -14.22 8.31
N GLY A 188 -4.10 -14.34 8.96
CA GLY A 188 -4.56 -13.45 10.03
C GLY A 188 -3.57 -13.32 11.19
N LEU A 189 -3.01 -14.45 11.65
CA LEU A 189 -1.99 -14.49 12.70
C LEU A 189 -0.63 -13.92 12.24
N MET A 190 -0.38 -13.92 10.93
CA MET A 190 0.88 -13.47 10.33
C MET A 190 0.86 -12.04 9.78
N VAL A 191 -0.31 -11.39 9.66
CA VAL A 191 -0.47 -10.02 9.07
C VAL A 191 0.53 -8.99 9.63
N GLN A 192 1.07 -9.21 10.83
CA GLN A 192 2.04 -8.30 11.46
C GLN A 192 3.52 -8.62 11.18
N ARG A 193 3.86 -9.68 10.44
CA ARG A 193 5.27 -10.06 10.18
C ARG A 193 5.85 -9.35 8.97
N GLU A 194 7.16 -9.09 9.01
CA GLU A 194 7.93 -8.54 7.88
C GLU A 194 7.79 -9.37 6.60
N GLU A 195 7.53 -10.67 6.72
CA GLU A 195 7.34 -11.63 5.61
C GLU A 195 6.19 -11.25 4.66
N LEU A 196 5.24 -10.41 5.09
CA LEU A 196 4.11 -9.96 4.26
C LEU A 196 4.31 -8.58 3.64
N ARG A 197 5.48 -7.95 3.89
CA ARG A 197 5.79 -6.61 3.39
C ARG A 197 5.81 -6.56 1.87
N ASP A 198 6.41 -7.57 1.22
CA ASP A 198 6.47 -7.67 -0.24
C ASP A 198 5.06 -7.77 -0.87
N LEU A 199 4.17 -8.56 -0.26
CA LEU A 199 2.78 -8.68 -0.72
C LEU A 199 1.99 -7.38 -0.50
N LYS A 200 2.27 -6.66 0.58
CA LYS A 200 1.66 -5.35 0.82
C LYS A 200 2.09 -4.30 -0.19
N GLU A 201 3.37 -4.29 -0.56
CA GLU A 201 3.87 -3.44 -1.63
C GLU A 201 3.25 -3.83 -2.98
N ALA A 202 3.09 -5.14 -3.25
CA ALA A 202 2.40 -5.63 -4.45
C ALA A 202 0.96 -5.11 -4.53
N PHE A 203 0.19 -5.26 -3.44
CA PHE A 203 -1.19 -4.81 -3.38
C PHE A 203 -1.32 -3.31 -3.67
N GLN A 204 -0.48 -2.48 -3.03
CA GLN A 204 -0.47 -1.02 -3.23
C GLN A 204 -0.09 -0.59 -4.66
N ILE A 205 0.58 -1.45 -5.42
CA ILE A 205 0.96 -1.18 -6.81
C ILE A 205 -0.20 -1.55 -7.75
N ILE A 206 -0.91 -2.63 -7.45
CA ILE A 206 -2.05 -3.10 -8.23
C ILE A 206 -3.26 -2.18 -7.98
N ASP A 207 -3.44 -1.70 -6.74
CA ASP A 207 -4.44 -0.72 -6.34
C ASP A 207 -4.08 0.69 -6.85
N PHE A 208 -4.31 0.94 -8.15
CA PHE A 208 -3.96 2.21 -8.77
C PHE A 208 -4.73 3.40 -8.18
N ASN A 209 -6.01 3.18 -7.85
CA ASN A 209 -6.89 4.23 -7.36
C ASN A 209 -6.79 4.48 -5.84
N GLN A 210 -6.12 3.57 -5.11
CA GLN A 210 -5.88 3.61 -3.66
C GLN A 210 -7.17 3.60 -2.83
N ASP A 211 -8.22 2.93 -3.32
CA ASP A 211 -9.48 2.74 -2.59
C ASP A 211 -9.40 1.59 -1.57
N GLY A 212 -8.29 0.85 -1.56
CA GLY A 212 -8.04 -0.25 -0.64
C GLY A 212 -8.61 -1.59 -1.10
N THR A 213 -9.11 -1.66 -2.33
CA THR A 213 -9.66 -2.87 -2.97
C THR A 213 -9.13 -3.01 -4.39
N LEU A 214 -9.06 -4.22 -4.92
CA LEU A 214 -8.68 -4.48 -6.30
C LEU A 214 -9.94 -4.77 -7.11
N SER A 215 -10.22 -3.94 -8.10
CA SER A 215 -11.18 -4.27 -9.15
C SER A 215 -10.60 -5.29 -10.13
N LEU A 216 -11.45 -5.95 -10.92
CA LEU A 216 -11.00 -6.85 -11.99
C LEU A 216 -10.03 -6.16 -12.96
N TYR A 217 -10.24 -4.87 -13.23
CA TYR A 217 -9.36 -4.09 -14.08
C TYR A 217 -7.98 -3.89 -13.45
N GLU A 218 -7.93 -3.48 -12.19
CA GLU A 218 -6.69 -3.31 -11.42
C GLU A 218 -5.93 -4.62 -11.28
N LEU A 219 -6.62 -5.70 -10.91
CA LEU A 219 -6.03 -7.03 -10.82
C LEU A 219 -5.38 -7.44 -12.14
N LYS A 220 -6.12 -7.30 -13.26
CA LYS A 220 -5.63 -7.65 -14.59
C LYS A 220 -4.42 -6.82 -15.02
N ASP A 221 -4.52 -5.50 -14.92
CA ASP A 221 -3.47 -4.60 -15.40
C ASP A 221 -2.25 -4.59 -14.46
N GLY A 222 -2.49 -4.68 -13.15
CA GLY A 222 -1.45 -4.79 -12.13
C GLY A 222 -0.70 -6.11 -12.17
N LEU A 223 -1.38 -7.26 -12.28
CA LEU A 223 -0.70 -8.55 -12.42
C LEU A 223 0.14 -8.62 -13.69
N ARG A 224 -0.31 -8.04 -14.81
CA ARG A 224 0.48 -7.92 -16.05
C ARG A 224 1.75 -7.07 -15.88
N LYS A 225 1.73 -6.07 -15.00
CA LYS A 225 2.87 -5.17 -14.75
C LYS A 225 3.84 -5.73 -13.71
N VAL A 226 3.35 -6.46 -12.71
CA VAL A 226 4.12 -6.99 -11.58
C VAL A 226 4.75 -8.34 -11.93
N SER A 227 4.06 -9.19 -12.70
CA SER A 227 4.64 -10.44 -13.16
C SER A 227 5.57 -10.20 -14.34
N THR A 228 6.84 -10.60 -14.22
CA THR A 228 7.69 -10.83 -15.39
C THR A 228 7.08 -11.99 -16.18
N PHE A 229 6.20 -11.63 -17.10
CA PHE A 229 5.91 -12.25 -18.39
C PHE A 229 6.63 -13.60 -18.62
N GLU A 230 6.08 -14.71 -18.09
CA GLU A 230 6.36 -16.07 -18.59
C GLU A 230 5.46 -17.17 -18.01
N LEU A 231 4.71 -16.94 -16.91
CA LEU A 231 4.06 -18.06 -16.20
C LEU A 231 2.53 -18.15 -16.33
N LEU A 232 1.81 -17.08 -16.65
CA LEU A 232 0.42 -17.23 -17.06
C LEU A 232 0.41 -17.62 -18.54
N GLN A 233 0.41 -18.91 -18.84
CA GLN A 233 -0.01 -19.46 -20.14
C GLN A 233 -1.51 -19.22 -20.41
N CYS A 234 -2.12 -18.24 -19.76
CA CYS A 234 -3.50 -17.88 -19.95
C CYS A 234 -3.61 -16.97 -21.17
N GLU A 235 -3.86 -17.58 -22.32
CA GLU A 235 -4.14 -16.86 -23.58
C GLU A 235 -5.52 -16.15 -23.58
N GLY A 236 -6.26 -16.13 -22.46
CA GLY A 236 -7.64 -15.61 -22.40
C GLY A 236 -8.00 -14.82 -21.15
N GLU A 237 -8.99 -13.92 -21.31
CA GLU A 237 -9.58 -13.07 -20.26
C GLU A 237 -10.26 -13.88 -19.12
N GLU A 238 -10.61 -15.13 -19.39
CA GLU A 238 -11.39 -16.00 -18.49
C GLU A 238 -10.64 -16.32 -17.18
N CYS A 239 -9.31 -16.43 -17.21
CA CYS A 239 -8.51 -16.76 -16.03
C CYS A 239 -8.60 -15.69 -14.92
N TYR A 240 -8.67 -14.40 -15.29
CA TYR A 240 -8.74 -13.32 -14.31
C TYR A 240 -10.11 -13.28 -13.63
N ASN A 241 -11.17 -13.63 -14.36
CA ASN A 241 -12.51 -13.75 -13.79
C ASN A 241 -12.57 -14.91 -12.79
N GLU A 242 -11.94 -16.03 -13.10
CA GLU A 242 -11.88 -17.20 -12.21
C GLU A 242 -11.03 -16.94 -10.95
N ILE A 243 -9.92 -16.19 -11.08
CA ILE A 243 -9.15 -15.71 -9.93
C ILE A 243 -10.01 -14.77 -9.09
N MET A 244 -10.70 -13.82 -9.72
CA MET A 244 -11.58 -12.86 -9.03
C MET A 244 -12.65 -13.58 -8.22
N GLU A 245 -13.44 -14.44 -8.87
CA GLU A 245 -14.55 -15.17 -8.26
C GLU A 245 -14.11 -16.08 -7.09
N ARG A 246 -12.85 -16.53 -7.09
CA ARG A 246 -12.34 -17.46 -6.07
C ARG A 246 -11.51 -16.80 -4.97
N CYS A 247 -11.03 -15.59 -5.21
CA CYS A 247 -10.29 -14.80 -4.22
C CYS A 247 -11.20 -13.83 -3.47
N ASP A 248 -12.29 -13.38 -4.10
CA ASP A 248 -13.39 -12.65 -3.48
C ASP A 248 -14.16 -13.60 -2.54
N LEU A 249 -13.80 -13.59 -1.25
CA LEU A 249 -14.32 -14.52 -0.25
C LEU A 249 -15.67 -14.07 0.29
N ASP A 250 -15.93 -12.75 0.30
CA ASP A 250 -17.17 -12.18 0.81
C ASP A 250 -18.24 -11.91 -0.28
N GLY A 251 -17.84 -12.00 -1.55
CA GLY A 251 -18.71 -11.89 -2.72
C GLY A 251 -19.07 -10.45 -3.08
N ASP A 252 -18.29 -9.46 -2.66
CA ASP A 252 -18.55 -8.04 -2.94
C ASP A 252 -18.15 -7.61 -4.37
N GLY A 253 -17.54 -8.51 -5.14
CA GLY A 253 -17.07 -8.30 -6.50
C GLY A 253 -15.71 -7.61 -6.58
N LYS A 254 -14.98 -7.50 -5.47
CA LYS A 254 -13.63 -6.94 -5.36
C LYS A 254 -12.72 -7.88 -4.57
N ILE A 255 -11.43 -7.55 -4.52
CA ILE A 255 -10.47 -8.24 -3.66
C ILE A 255 -9.89 -7.22 -2.68
N ASP A 256 -10.21 -7.36 -1.41
CA ASP A 256 -9.62 -6.54 -0.35
C ASP A 256 -8.17 -6.95 -0.03
N PHE A 257 -7.51 -6.19 0.86
CA PHE A 257 -6.15 -6.48 1.25
C PHE A 257 -5.98 -7.88 1.88
N ASN A 258 -6.90 -8.30 2.74
CA ASN A 258 -6.82 -9.59 3.42
C ASN A 258 -7.05 -10.75 2.45
N GLU A 259 -7.98 -10.61 1.53
CA GLU A 259 -8.27 -11.57 0.46
C GLU A 259 -7.08 -11.71 -0.48
N PHE A 260 -6.46 -10.59 -0.85
CA PHE A 260 -5.24 -10.60 -1.64
C PHE A 260 -4.09 -11.32 -0.91
N ILE A 261 -3.84 -11.01 0.37
CA ILE A 261 -2.79 -11.71 1.14
C ILE A 261 -3.07 -13.20 1.22
N GLN A 262 -4.32 -13.58 1.50
CA GLN A 262 -4.74 -14.97 1.57
C GLN A 262 -4.49 -15.69 0.25
N ALA A 263 -4.78 -15.07 -0.89
CA ALA A 263 -4.56 -15.69 -2.18
C ALA A 263 -3.09 -15.66 -2.65
N ALA A 264 -2.33 -14.62 -2.29
CA ALA A 264 -0.99 -14.37 -2.83
C ALA A 264 0.15 -15.00 -2.03
N ILE A 265 -0.09 -15.40 -0.77
CA ILE A 265 0.93 -15.96 0.11
C ILE A 265 1.44 -17.31 -0.39
N ASP A 266 2.73 -17.60 -0.19
CA ASP A 266 3.28 -18.93 -0.48
C ASP A 266 2.70 -19.96 0.49
N HIS A 267 1.63 -20.63 0.08
CA HIS A 267 0.94 -21.63 0.88
C HIS A 267 1.82 -22.78 1.31
N ARG A 268 2.85 -23.15 0.52
CA ARG A 268 3.75 -24.25 0.90
C ARG A 268 4.67 -23.84 2.03
N ALA A 269 5.19 -22.62 1.98
CA ALA A 269 5.97 -22.05 3.07
C ALA A 269 5.08 -21.82 4.32
N LEU A 270 3.84 -21.37 4.12
CA LEU A 270 2.86 -21.13 5.18
C LEU A 270 2.44 -22.43 5.89
N LEU A 271 2.17 -23.50 5.14
CA LEU A 271 1.74 -24.81 5.67
C LEU A 271 2.93 -25.68 6.10
N ASN A 272 3.91 -25.07 6.77
CA ASN A 272 5.00 -25.82 7.41
C ASN A 272 4.54 -26.47 8.73
N LYS A 273 5.32 -27.42 9.23
CA LYS A 273 4.97 -28.20 10.43
C LYS A 273 4.67 -27.33 11.65
N GLN A 274 5.46 -26.28 11.91
CA GLN A 274 5.26 -25.43 13.08
C GLN A 274 3.91 -24.70 13.03
N ASN A 275 3.55 -24.18 11.86
CA ASN A 275 2.28 -23.49 11.67
C ASN A 275 1.08 -24.44 11.73
N ILE A 276 1.23 -25.66 11.19
CA ILE A 276 0.20 -26.70 11.31
C ILE A 276 0.01 -27.10 12.78
N ASP A 277 1.10 -27.28 13.55
CA ASP A 277 1.02 -27.59 14.98
C ASP A 277 0.29 -26.47 15.75
N ILE A 278 0.53 -25.20 15.42
CA ILE A 278 -0.18 -24.05 16.02
C ILE A 278 -1.68 -24.12 15.73
N ILE A 279 -2.05 -24.35 14.47
CA ILE A 279 -3.46 -24.41 14.06
C ILE A 279 -4.17 -25.62 14.67
N PHE A 280 -3.51 -26.76 14.71
CA PHE A 280 -4.05 -27.96 15.32
C PHE A 280 -4.40 -27.70 16.79
N ASN A 281 -3.47 -27.13 17.56
CA ASN A 281 -3.70 -26.78 18.96
C ASN A 281 -4.74 -25.66 19.16
N LEU A 282 -4.98 -24.84 18.13
CA LEU A 282 -6.02 -23.80 18.17
C LEU A 282 -7.41 -24.39 17.93
N LEU A 283 -7.50 -25.44 17.10
CA LEU A 283 -8.75 -26.15 16.79
C LEU A 283 -9.09 -27.22 17.82
N ASP A 284 -8.10 -27.94 18.34
CA ASP A 284 -8.25 -28.94 19.40
C ASP A 284 -8.41 -28.23 20.77
N LEU A 285 -9.64 -27.87 21.10
CA LEU A 285 -9.96 -27.07 22.28
C LEU A 285 -9.86 -27.88 23.58
N ASN A 286 -10.08 -29.19 23.50
CA ASN A 286 -10.04 -30.08 24.66
C ASN A 286 -8.69 -30.78 24.86
N GLN A 287 -7.76 -30.64 23.90
CA GLN A 287 -6.41 -31.22 23.86
C GLN A 287 -6.42 -32.76 23.88
N ASP A 288 -7.43 -33.37 23.24
CA ASP A 288 -7.54 -34.82 23.14
C ASP A 288 -6.73 -35.42 21.96
N GLY A 289 -6.14 -34.56 21.12
CA GLY A 289 -5.34 -34.96 19.97
C GLY A 289 -6.17 -35.26 18.72
N CYS A 290 -7.45 -34.92 18.72
CA CYS A 290 -8.38 -34.99 17.59
C CYS A 290 -9.13 -33.66 17.46
N ILE A 291 -9.68 -33.36 16.26
CA ILE A 291 -10.56 -32.19 16.09
C ILE A 291 -11.98 -32.69 15.81
N SER A 292 -12.90 -32.39 16.72
CA SER A 292 -14.30 -32.77 16.59
C SER A 292 -15.14 -31.76 15.82
N PHE A 293 -16.29 -32.19 15.28
CA PHE A 293 -17.29 -31.31 14.67
C PHE A 293 -17.69 -30.13 15.58
N GLN A 294 -17.77 -30.37 16.89
CA GLN A 294 -18.15 -29.34 17.87
C GLN A 294 -17.07 -28.27 18.03
N GLU A 295 -15.79 -28.66 17.92
CA GLU A 295 -14.65 -27.75 18.02
C GLU A 295 -14.48 -26.90 16.77
N LEU A 296 -14.65 -27.49 15.59
CA LEU A 296 -14.76 -26.73 14.33
C LEU A 296 -15.92 -25.73 14.40
N THR A 297 -17.09 -26.16 14.89
CA THR A 297 -18.24 -25.27 15.02
C THR A 297 -17.95 -24.12 15.98
N LYS A 298 -17.30 -24.37 17.12
CA LYS A 298 -16.94 -23.29 18.04
C LYS A 298 -15.93 -22.31 17.45
N THR A 299 -14.98 -22.81 16.66
CA THR A 299 -13.90 -21.99 16.10
C THR A 299 -14.38 -21.17 14.90
N PHE A 300 -15.10 -21.78 13.97
CA PHE A 300 -15.56 -21.13 12.74
C PHE A 300 -16.91 -20.43 12.87
N CYS A 301 -17.70 -20.74 13.92
CA CYS A 301 -19.04 -20.18 14.14
C CYS A 301 -19.22 -19.65 15.57
N PRO A 302 -18.45 -18.62 15.99
CA PRO A 302 -18.60 -18.02 17.30
C PRO A 302 -20.00 -17.41 17.48
N LYS A 303 -20.60 -17.63 18.65
CA LYS A 303 -22.02 -17.34 18.95
C LYS A 303 -22.43 -15.86 18.87
N ASP A 304 -21.48 -14.94 18.71
CA ASP A 304 -21.73 -13.49 18.76
C ASP A 304 -22.12 -12.87 17.41
N GLN A 305 -22.14 -13.65 16.32
CA GLN A 305 -22.65 -13.19 15.01
C GLN A 305 -24.14 -13.51 14.85
N VAL A 306 -25.00 -12.75 15.53
CA VAL A 306 -26.46 -12.86 15.42
C VAL A 306 -26.94 -12.14 14.17
N VAL A 307 -26.84 -12.82 13.02
CA VAL A 307 -27.55 -12.45 11.79
C VAL A 307 -28.57 -13.55 11.49
N GLU A 308 -29.80 -13.17 11.14
CA GLU A 308 -30.87 -14.12 10.81
C GLU A 308 -30.43 -15.06 9.67
N GLY A 309 -30.42 -16.37 9.91
CA GLY A 309 -29.96 -17.39 8.95
C GLY A 309 -28.46 -17.74 8.98
N ALA A 310 -27.63 -17.01 9.75
CA ALA A 310 -26.22 -17.34 9.94
C ALA A 310 -25.95 -18.72 10.58
N PRO A 311 -26.73 -19.20 11.58
CA PRO A 311 -26.46 -20.50 12.21
C PRO A 311 -26.53 -21.68 11.23
N ALA A 312 -27.48 -21.65 10.29
CA ALA A 312 -27.67 -22.72 9.31
C ALA A 312 -26.60 -22.72 8.22
N LYS A 313 -26.15 -21.53 7.76
CA LYS A 313 -25.02 -21.41 6.82
C LYS A 313 -23.73 -21.93 7.44
N CYS A 314 -23.49 -21.58 8.71
CA CYS A 314 -22.27 -21.93 9.41
C CYS A 314 -22.20 -23.44 9.73
N GLU A 315 -23.31 -24.06 10.13
CA GLU A 315 -23.37 -25.51 10.33
C GLU A 315 -23.18 -26.28 9.01
N ASN A 316 -23.71 -25.78 7.89
CA ASN A 316 -23.49 -26.38 6.57
C ASN A 316 -22.03 -26.30 6.14
N PHE A 317 -21.35 -25.19 6.44
CA PHE A 317 -19.93 -25.00 6.18
C PHE A 317 -19.06 -26.00 6.96
N VAL A 318 -19.31 -26.20 8.25
CA VAL A 318 -18.58 -27.20 9.05
C VAL A 318 -18.85 -28.63 8.56
N LYS A 319 -20.08 -28.93 8.12
CA LYS A 319 -20.41 -30.22 7.49
C LYS A 319 -19.66 -30.45 6.19
N GLU A 320 -19.45 -29.39 5.40
CA GLU A 320 -18.63 -29.45 4.19
C GLU A 320 -17.18 -29.78 4.54
N ILE A 321 -16.59 -29.05 5.49
CA ILE A 321 -15.24 -29.33 6.00
C ILE A 321 -15.11 -30.80 6.42
N MET A 322 -16.00 -31.31 7.27
CA MET A 322 -15.93 -32.70 7.71
C MET A 322 -15.96 -33.69 6.54
N ARG A 323 -16.77 -33.44 5.50
CA ARG A 323 -16.78 -34.31 4.30
C ARG A 323 -15.45 -34.29 3.54
N GLU A 324 -14.70 -33.20 3.59
CA GLU A 324 -13.41 -33.07 2.93
C GLU A 324 -12.31 -33.87 3.64
N VAL A 325 -12.36 -33.96 4.98
CA VAL A 325 -11.22 -34.39 5.80
C VAL A 325 -11.45 -35.64 6.65
N ASP A 326 -12.69 -35.94 7.05
CA ASP A 326 -13.07 -37.15 7.80
C ASP A 326 -13.13 -38.36 6.85
N LYS A 327 -11.97 -38.98 6.62
CA LYS A 327 -11.79 -40.06 5.63
C LYS A 327 -12.28 -41.42 6.13
N ASP A 328 -12.22 -41.66 7.43
CA ASP A 328 -12.62 -42.92 8.08
C ASP A 328 -14.00 -42.87 8.74
N LYS A 329 -14.66 -41.69 8.71
CA LYS A 329 -16.05 -41.45 9.11
C LYS A 329 -16.29 -41.64 10.60
N ASP A 330 -15.30 -41.31 11.42
CA ASP A 330 -15.42 -41.37 12.88
C ASP A 330 -15.94 -40.06 13.49
N ASN A 331 -16.17 -39.03 12.67
CA ASN A 331 -16.54 -37.66 13.02
C ASN A 331 -15.44 -36.86 13.74
N LEU A 332 -14.19 -37.28 13.56
CA LEU A 332 -12.98 -36.59 14.01
C LEU A 332 -12.06 -36.30 12.81
N ILE A 333 -11.05 -35.46 13.02
CA ILE A 333 -9.98 -35.15 12.07
C ILE A 333 -8.64 -35.55 12.66
#